data_AF-A0A7C5L7D0-F1
#
_entry.id   AF-A0A7C5L7D0-F1
#
_cell.length_a   1.000
_cell.length_b   1.000
_cell.length_c   1.000
_cell.angle_alpha   90.00
_cell.angle_beta   90.00
_cell.angle_gamma   90.00
#
_symmetry.space_group_name_H-M   'P 1'
#
loop_
_entity.id
_entity.type
_entity.pdbx_description
1 polymer ?
#
loop_
_entity_poly.entity_id
_entity_poly.type
_entity_poly.pdbx_seq_one_letter_code
_entity_poly.pdbx_strand_id
1 'polypeptide(L)'
;MPVLTTNRKRFLAEESWLLASKAMVGSKIMVIYNVLSKYSKVVMYATVSQKLRKRVERLNGDGWFYGGLPGLQWEVQNALKADGEVVKKIAAEFYQDFRLHEFFHACINCGNCTSRCPAFRFADFSPRVVVQKVMHGRSEPLLLYQMIDQYIWACFQCYSCWDVCPAQNNPGGLIAMLKELAVKHGLQSAKKTLEPYSRVLYKLMTTGTQITPDMHSSIAPFRDWGPHKAELAKNLRAERAGVPVESLAGVLDKGWKVDPETIRELLIIEREAGVIDTVKNTLKDVGEFVEEAEREYGVGA
;
A
#
# COMPACT_ATOMS: atom_id res chain seq x y z
N MET A 1 -10.94 -46.60 -29.46
CA MET A 1 -11.29 -47.57 -28.39
C MET A 1 -10.68 -47.09 -27.09
N PRO A 2 -11.36 -47.10 -25.94
CA PRO A 2 -12.78 -46.79 -25.63
C PRO A 2 -12.87 -45.59 -24.64
N VAL A 3 -13.86 -44.70 -24.68
CA VAL A 3 -15.24 -44.78 -24.13
C VAL A 3 -15.34 -45.29 -22.69
N LEU A 4 -15.64 -44.39 -21.74
CA LEU A 4 -16.52 -44.68 -20.60
C LEU A 4 -17.55 -43.57 -20.46
N THR A 5 -18.75 -43.91 -20.93
CA THR A 5 -20.04 -43.31 -20.64
C THR A 5 -20.44 -43.59 -19.18
N THR A 6 -20.94 -42.58 -18.46
CA THR A 6 -21.99 -42.79 -17.45
C THR A 6 -22.93 -41.59 -17.33
N ASN A 7 -24.11 -41.79 -17.92
CA ASN A 7 -25.45 -41.37 -17.48
C ASN A 7 -25.74 -39.92 -17.06
N ARG A 8 -26.43 -39.24 -17.98
CA ARG A 8 -27.53 -38.31 -17.69
C ARG A 8 -28.56 -38.96 -16.76
N LYS A 9 -28.94 -38.27 -15.66
CA LYS A 9 -30.32 -38.16 -15.15
C LYS A 9 -30.38 -37.25 -13.92
N ARG A 10 -31.27 -36.23 -14.00
CA ARG A 10 -31.83 -35.37 -12.92
C ARG A 10 -30.81 -34.41 -12.27
N PHE A 11 -31.05 -33.11 -12.14
CA PHE A 11 -32.28 -32.42 -11.78
C PHE A 11 -32.37 -31.06 -12.49
N LEU A 12 -33.50 -30.84 -13.17
CA LEU A 12 -34.06 -29.51 -13.36
C LEU A 12 -34.51 -29.03 -11.98
N ALA A 13 -33.90 -27.96 -11.48
CA ALA A 13 -34.37 -27.22 -10.30
C ALA A 13 -33.94 -25.75 -10.39
N GLU A 14 -34.10 -25.17 -11.57
CA GLU A 14 -34.56 -23.79 -11.66
C GLU A 14 -36.07 -23.82 -11.33
N GLU A 15 -36.62 -22.79 -10.66
CA GLU A 15 -38.03 -22.62 -10.25
C GLU A 15 -38.47 -22.95 -8.80
N SER A 16 -37.57 -22.99 -7.80
CA SER A 16 -37.99 -23.16 -6.38
C SER A 16 -38.04 -21.88 -5.53
N TRP A 17 -37.73 -20.70 -6.08
CA TRP A 17 -37.82 -19.42 -5.36
C TRP A 17 -39.14 -18.66 -5.54
N LEU A 18 -39.98 -19.06 -6.50
CA LEU A 18 -41.22 -18.36 -6.86
C LEU A 18 -42.51 -18.93 -6.22
N LEU A 19 -42.41 -20.02 -5.46
CA LEU A 19 -43.56 -20.67 -4.81
C LEU A 19 -43.67 -20.41 -3.30
N ALA A 20 -42.67 -19.78 -2.67
CA ALA A 20 -42.75 -19.38 -1.26
C ALA A 20 -43.51 -18.07 -1.02
N SER A 21 -43.99 -17.40 -2.09
CA SER A 21 -44.67 -16.10 -2.03
C SER A 21 -46.20 -16.16 -2.10
N LYS A 22 -46.82 -17.35 -2.09
CA LYS A 22 -48.28 -17.50 -2.25
C LYS A 22 -49.05 -18.23 -1.14
N ALA A 23 -48.44 -18.56 0.00
CA ALA A 23 -49.11 -19.32 1.07
C ALA A 23 -49.35 -18.58 2.40
N MET A 24 -49.21 -17.25 2.47
CA MET A 24 -49.61 -16.48 3.66
C MET A 24 -50.32 -15.17 3.28
N VAL A 25 -51.45 -15.31 2.58
CA VAL A 25 -52.49 -14.27 2.58
C VAL A 25 -53.50 -14.67 3.66
N GLY A 26 -53.36 -14.06 4.83
CA GLY A 26 -54.27 -14.30 5.94
C GLY A 26 -53.80 -13.76 7.28
N SER A 27 -53.37 -12.48 7.35
CA SER A 27 -53.52 -11.58 8.51
C SER A 27 -52.78 -10.27 8.29
N LYS A 28 -53.57 -9.21 8.01
CA LYS A 28 -53.30 -7.77 8.23
C LYS A 28 -51.84 -7.30 8.17
N ILE A 29 -51.38 -6.90 6.98
CA ILE A 29 -50.52 -5.70 6.82
C ILE A 29 -50.97 -4.99 5.54
N MET A 30 -51.53 -3.81 5.73
CA MET A 30 -52.01 -2.90 4.69
C MET A 30 -50.99 -1.77 4.59
N VAL A 31 -50.20 -1.67 3.50
CA VAL A 31 -49.70 -0.38 2.98
C VAL A 31 -49.38 -0.48 1.47
N ILE A 32 -50.37 -0.06 0.69
CA ILE A 32 -50.35 0.84 -0.48
C ILE A 32 -48.99 1.14 -1.17
N TYR A 33 -48.96 0.85 -2.48
CA TYR A 33 -48.06 1.41 -3.52
C TYR A 33 -48.13 2.95 -3.60
N ASN A 34 -47.01 3.64 -3.85
CA ASN A 34 -46.74 4.39 -5.10
C ASN A 34 -45.66 5.49 -4.95
N VAL A 35 -44.86 5.60 -6.02
CA VAL A 35 -44.40 6.84 -6.69
C VAL A 35 -43.38 7.74 -5.99
N LEU A 36 -42.16 7.65 -6.54
CA LEU A 36 -41.28 8.75 -6.98
C LEU A 36 -41.43 10.14 -6.33
N SER A 37 -40.26 10.61 -5.87
CA SER A 37 -39.79 11.99 -5.78
C SER A 37 -39.96 12.73 -4.44
N LYS A 38 -38.82 13.29 -4.01
CA LYS A 38 -38.58 14.21 -2.88
C LYS A 38 -38.56 13.56 -1.49
N TYR A 39 -37.87 14.25 -0.56
CA TYR A 39 -37.54 13.88 0.83
C TYR A 39 -36.23 13.08 1.00
N SER A 40 -35.05 13.70 1.08
CA SER A 40 -34.49 14.35 2.30
C SER A 40 -34.82 13.60 3.59
N LYS A 41 -33.80 13.06 4.26
CA LYS A 41 -33.85 12.51 5.63
C LYS A 41 -34.87 11.39 5.85
N VAL A 42 -34.58 10.18 5.37
CA VAL A 42 -35.14 8.97 6.01
C VAL A 42 -34.14 8.51 7.05
N VAL A 43 -34.33 9.04 8.25
CA VAL A 43 -33.83 8.44 9.48
C VAL A 43 -34.52 7.08 9.61
N MET A 44 -33.85 6.02 9.15
CA MET A 44 -34.26 4.66 9.42
C MET A 44 -33.89 4.34 10.88
N TYR A 45 -34.69 4.82 11.83
CA TYR A 45 -34.78 4.18 13.15
C TYR A 45 -35.54 2.86 12.96
N ALA A 46 -34.89 1.89 12.31
CA ALA A 46 -35.24 0.51 12.57
C ALA A 46 -34.78 0.23 14.00
N THR A 47 -35.73 -0.12 14.86
CA THR A 47 -35.47 -0.58 16.23
C THR A 47 -34.58 -1.81 16.16
N VAL A 48 -33.27 -1.60 16.09
CA VAL A 48 -32.28 -2.68 16.15
C VAL A 48 -32.52 -3.36 17.49
N SER A 49 -33.03 -4.58 17.45
CA SER A 49 -33.26 -5.41 18.63
C SER A 49 -32.08 -5.26 19.58
N GLN A 50 -32.32 -5.05 20.88
CA GLN A 50 -31.25 -4.98 21.89
C GLN A 50 -30.28 -6.18 21.77
N LYS A 51 -30.79 -7.33 21.31
CA LYS A 51 -30.00 -8.53 21.05
C LYS A 51 -29.05 -8.36 19.85
N LEU A 52 -29.49 -7.66 18.79
CA LEU A 52 -28.67 -7.33 17.63
C LEU A 52 -27.68 -6.20 17.97
N ARG A 53 -28.07 -5.19 18.75
CA ARG A 53 -27.14 -4.17 19.28
C ARG A 53 -26.04 -4.80 20.13
N LYS A 54 -26.40 -5.63 21.11
CA LYS A 54 -25.42 -6.36 21.94
C LYS A 54 -24.55 -7.31 21.12
N ARG A 55 -25.07 -7.88 20.03
CA ARG A 55 -24.29 -8.74 19.14
C ARG A 55 -23.31 -7.94 18.29
N VAL A 56 -23.72 -6.78 17.78
CA VAL A 56 -22.83 -5.85 17.06
C VAL A 56 -21.78 -5.26 18.00
N GLU A 57 -22.15 -4.83 19.20
CA GLU A 57 -21.22 -4.36 20.23
C GLU A 57 -20.23 -5.45 20.64
N ARG A 58 -20.69 -6.70 20.79
CA ARG A 58 -19.82 -7.85 21.04
C ARG A 58 -18.89 -8.13 19.87
N LEU A 59 -19.41 -8.17 18.63
CA LEU A 59 -18.58 -8.35 17.43
C LEU A 59 -17.53 -7.23 17.31
N ASN A 60 -17.91 -5.99 17.58
CA ASN A 60 -16.99 -4.85 17.59
C ASN A 60 -15.97 -4.95 18.74
N GLY A 61 -16.38 -5.40 19.93
CA GLY A 61 -15.51 -5.61 21.10
C GLY A 61 -14.56 -6.81 20.94
N ASP A 62 -14.98 -7.83 20.21
CA ASP A 62 -14.19 -9.02 19.86
C ASP A 62 -13.25 -8.77 18.66
N GLY A 63 -13.22 -7.53 18.13
CA GLY A 63 -12.32 -7.14 17.04
C GLY A 63 -12.80 -7.48 15.63
N TRP A 64 -14.07 -7.83 15.44
CA TRP A 64 -14.70 -8.06 14.12
C TRP A 64 -15.18 -6.76 13.47
N PHE A 65 -14.33 -5.72 13.46
CA PHE A 65 -14.49 -4.65 12.47
C PHE A 65 -14.29 -5.27 11.08
N TYR A 66 -15.05 -4.81 10.07
CA TYR A 66 -15.00 -5.32 8.70
C TYR A 66 -13.55 -5.59 8.24
N GLY A 67 -13.15 -6.87 8.20
CA GLY A 67 -11.83 -7.30 7.74
C GLY A 67 -10.80 -7.72 8.80
N GLY A 68 -11.20 -7.98 10.04
CA GLY A 68 -10.39 -8.78 10.98
C GLY A 68 -10.21 -10.22 10.48
N LEU A 69 -9.39 -10.43 9.45
CA LEU A 69 -8.84 -11.75 9.17
C LEU A 69 -8.07 -12.21 10.43
N PRO A 70 -8.14 -13.49 10.81
CA PRO A 70 -7.36 -14.01 11.92
C PRO A 70 -5.88 -13.64 11.73
N GLY A 71 -5.30 -12.80 12.60
CA GLY A 71 -3.91 -12.31 12.48
C GLY A 71 -3.74 -10.77 12.52
N LEU A 72 -4.79 -10.00 12.19
CA LEU A 72 -4.72 -8.53 12.05
C LEU A 72 -5.20 -7.74 13.28
N GLN A 73 -5.40 -8.40 14.43
CA GLN A 73 -5.98 -7.78 15.64
C GLN A 73 -5.09 -6.66 16.22
N TRP A 74 -3.77 -6.79 16.13
CA TRP A 74 -2.84 -5.79 16.65
C TRP A 74 -2.83 -4.51 15.82
N GLU A 75 -3.09 -4.59 14.51
CA GLU A 75 -3.20 -3.41 13.64
C GLU A 75 -4.42 -2.56 14.04
N VAL A 76 -5.53 -3.21 14.37
CA VAL A 76 -6.75 -2.53 14.86
C VAL A 76 -6.44 -1.78 16.14
N GLN A 77 -5.71 -2.40 17.08
CA GLN A 77 -5.33 -1.75 18.34
C GLN A 77 -4.41 -0.55 18.13
N ASN A 78 -3.49 -0.61 17.15
CA ASN A 78 -2.66 0.55 16.81
C ASN A 78 -3.48 1.66 16.15
N ALA A 79 -4.38 1.30 15.24
CA ALA A 79 -5.27 2.26 14.58
C ALA A 79 -6.20 2.97 15.58
N LEU A 80 -6.72 2.26 16.58
CA LEU A 80 -7.57 2.83 17.63
C LEU A 80 -6.84 3.82 18.56
N LYS A 81 -5.52 3.71 18.68
CA LYS A 81 -4.68 4.66 19.44
C LYS A 81 -4.34 5.91 18.63
N ALA A 82 -4.57 5.91 17.32
CA ALA A 82 -4.27 7.05 16.48
C ALA A 82 -5.26 8.19 16.70
N ASP A 83 -4.79 9.42 16.49
CA ASP A 83 -5.65 10.60 16.52
C ASP A 83 -6.70 10.51 15.39
N GLY A 84 -7.97 10.56 15.77
CA GLY A 84 -9.10 10.48 14.83
C GLY A 84 -9.09 11.58 13.76
N GLU A 85 -8.53 12.76 14.05
CA GLU A 85 -8.41 13.83 13.04
C GLU A 85 -7.33 13.52 12.01
N VAL A 86 -6.20 12.93 12.43
CA VAL A 86 -5.15 12.45 11.52
C VAL A 86 -5.68 11.33 10.63
N VAL A 87 -6.42 10.38 11.20
CA VAL A 87 -7.06 9.28 10.46
C VAL A 87 -7.99 9.81 9.36
N LYS A 88 -8.87 10.77 9.69
CA LYS A 88 -9.78 11.40 8.72
C LYS A 88 -9.03 12.18 7.64
N LYS A 89 -7.99 12.93 8.02
CA LYS A 89 -7.16 13.70 7.09
C LYS A 89 -6.49 12.80 6.05
N ILE A 90 -5.82 11.74 6.49
CA ILE A 90 -5.15 10.78 5.59
C ILE A 90 -6.16 10.13 4.64
N ALA A 91 -7.32 9.70 5.16
CA ALA A 91 -8.36 9.12 4.32
C ALA A 91 -8.90 10.12 3.29
N ALA A 92 -9.15 11.37 3.70
CA ALA A 92 -9.61 12.42 2.79
C ALA A 92 -8.59 12.67 1.67
N GLU A 93 -7.30 12.79 2.01
CA GLU A 93 -6.22 12.94 1.01
C GLU A 93 -6.17 11.75 0.04
N PHE A 94 -6.26 10.50 0.54
CA PHE A 94 -6.28 9.31 -0.31
C PHE A 94 -7.44 9.30 -1.32
N TYR A 95 -8.66 9.66 -0.88
CA TYR A 95 -9.85 9.64 -1.73
C TYR A 95 -9.98 10.86 -2.66
N GLN A 96 -9.20 11.93 -2.40
CA GLN A 96 -9.12 13.10 -3.26
C GLN A 96 -8.01 13.01 -4.31
N ASP A 97 -7.04 12.11 -4.10
CA ASP A 97 -5.98 11.87 -5.06
C ASP A 97 -6.53 11.38 -6.40
N PHE A 98 -6.15 12.05 -7.48
CA PHE A 98 -6.63 11.73 -8.81
C PHE A 98 -6.26 10.28 -9.18
N ARG A 99 -5.08 9.77 -8.83
CA ARG A 99 -4.62 8.43 -9.24
C ARG A 99 -5.54 7.30 -8.77
N LEU A 100 -6.39 7.55 -7.76
CA LEU A 100 -7.39 6.58 -7.31
C LEU A 100 -8.30 6.12 -8.47
N HIS A 101 -8.71 7.00 -9.37
CA HIS A 101 -9.59 6.63 -10.49
C HIS A 101 -8.87 5.81 -11.57
N GLU A 102 -7.53 5.89 -11.63
CA GLU A 102 -6.70 5.08 -12.52
C GLU A 102 -6.44 3.69 -11.94
N PHE A 103 -6.35 3.58 -10.61
CA PHE A 103 -5.97 2.32 -9.95
C PHE A 103 -7.15 1.51 -9.41
N PHE A 104 -8.31 2.11 -9.25
CA PHE A 104 -9.50 1.44 -8.74
C PHE A 104 -10.71 1.68 -9.64
N HIS A 105 -11.32 0.59 -10.13
CA HIS A 105 -12.52 0.61 -10.97
C HIS A 105 -13.68 -0.14 -10.30
N ALA A 106 -13.61 -1.47 -10.23
CA ALA A 106 -14.66 -2.30 -9.66
C ALA A 106 -14.10 -3.64 -9.16
N CYS A 107 -13.94 -3.82 -7.85
CA CYS A 107 -13.49 -5.11 -7.33
C CYS A 107 -14.66 -6.10 -7.24
N ILE A 108 -14.53 -7.24 -7.93
CA ILE A 108 -15.49 -8.36 -7.88
C ILE A 108 -15.07 -9.46 -6.89
N ASN A 109 -14.05 -9.20 -6.07
CA ASN A 109 -13.58 -10.10 -5.02
C ASN A 109 -13.12 -11.51 -5.48
N CYS A 110 -12.67 -11.66 -6.73
CA CYS A 110 -12.30 -12.96 -7.33
C CYS A 110 -11.01 -13.59 -6.78
N GLY A 111 -10.06 -12.79 -6.28
CA GLY A 111 -8.81 -13.30 -5.68
C GLY A 111 -7.65 -13.58 -6.64
N ASN A 112 -7.76 -13.28 -7.93
CA ASN A 112 -6.65 -13.41 -8.89
C ASN A 112 -5.40 -12.64 -8.46
N CYS A 113 -5.58 -11.44 -7.90
CA CYS A 113 -4.46 -10.65 -7.39
C CYS A 113 -3.72 -11.36 -6.24
N THR A 114 -4.45 -12.07 -5.37
CA THR A 114 -3.87 -12.85 -4.27
C THR A 114 -3.13 -14.07 -4.79
N SER A 115 -3.70 -14.82 -5.74
CA SER A 115 -3.07 -16.05 -6.27
C SER A 115 -1.73 -15.78 -6.97
N ARG A 116 -1.58 -14.61 -7.59
CA ARG A 116 -0.34 -14.19 -8.26
C ARG A 116 0.67 -13.50 -7.33
N CYS A 117 0.25 -13.10 -6.13
CA CYS A 117 1.08 -12.32 -5.22
C CYS A 117 2.21 -13.18 -4.61
N PRO A 118 3.50 -12.82 -4.80
CA PRO A 118 4.58 -13.52 -4.12
C PRO A 118 4.56 -13.26 -2.61
N ALA A 119 4.28 -12.02 -2.18
CA ALA A 119 4.22 -11.65 -0.77
C ALA A 119 3.17 -12.46 0.01
N PHE A 120 2.02 -12.79 -0.60
CA PHE A 120 1.01 -13.65 0.03
C PHE A 120 1.52 -15.05 0.40
N ARG A 121 2.55 -15.56 -0.27
CA ARG A 121 3.12 -16.88 0.05
C ARG A 121 4.10 -16.86 1.22
N PHE A 122 4.70 -15.69 1.50
CA PHE A 122 5.81 -15.57 2.45
C PHE A 122 5.52 -14.62 3.62
N ALA A 123 4.45 -13.84 3.54
CA ALA A 123 4.02 -12.89 4.55
C ALA A 123 2.48 -12.91 4.67
N ASP A 124 1.98 -12.46 5.83
CA ASP A 124 0.55 -12.23 6.05
C ASP A 124 0.10 -10.97 5.29
N PHE A 125 -0.02 -11.09 3.97
CA PHE A 125 -0.32 -9.98 3.08
C PHE A 125 -1.11 -10.43 1.86
N SER A 126 -2.19 -9.73 1.55
CA SER A 126 -3.03 -10.01 0.39
C SER A 126 -3.43 -8.72 -0.31
N PRO A 127 -3.09 -8.54 -1.61
CA PRO A 127 -3.48 -7.34 -2.34
C PRO A 127 -5.00 -7.23 -2.49
N ARG A 128 -5.75 -8.34 -2.39
CA ARG A 128 -7.22 -8.30 -2.38
C ARG A 128 -7.76 -7.60 -1.15
N VAL A 129 -7.16 -7.83 0.02
CA VAL A 129 -7.59 -7.20 1.28
C VAL A 129 -7.38 -5.69 1.19
N VAL A 130 -6.30 -5.25 0.53
CA VAL A 130 -6.07 -3.83 0.28
C VAL A 130 -7.22 -3.22 -0.52
N VAL A 131 -7.57 -3.83 -1.65
CA VAL A 131 -8.66 -3.34 -2.49
C VAL A 131 -10.00 -3.34 -1.73
N GLN A 132 -10.28 -4.38 -0.94
CA GLN A 132 -11.47 -4.45 -0.10
C GLN A 132 -11.50 -3.32 0.93
N LYS A 133 -10.38 -3.02 1.61
CA LYS A 133 -10.30 -1.90 2.56
C LYS A 133 -10.45 -0.55 1.85
N VAL A 134 -9.92 -0.39 0.64
CA VAL A 134 -10.13 0.81 -0.18
C VAL A 134 -11.60 0.99 -0.58
N MET A 135 -12.34 -0.09 -0.87
CA MET A 135 -13.78 0.00 -1.17
C MET A 135 -14.60 0.54 0.00
N HIS A 136 -14.28 0.13 1.23
CA HIS A 136 -15.06 0.48 2.44
C HIS A 136 -14.48 1.68 3.20
N GLY A 137 -13.22 2.04 2.95
CA GLY A 137 -12.50 3.06 3.71
C GLY A 137 -13.08 4.47 3.58
N ARG A 138 -13.94 4.73 2.58
CA ARG A 138 -14.62 6.01 2.41
C ARG A 138 -15.68 6.23 3.49
N SER A 139 -16.39 5.17 3.88
CA SER A 139 -17.32 5.19 5.01
C SER A 139 -16.64 4.85 6.34
N GLU A 140 -15.52 4.12 6.31
CA GLU A 140 -14.79 3.66 7.50
C GLU A 140 -13.29 4.02 7.41
N PRO A 141 -12.91 5.29 7.65
CA PRO A 141 -11.51 5.76 7.55
C PRO A 141 -10.49 4.95 8.36
N LEU A 142 -10.94 4.36 9.48
CA LEU A 142 -10.11 3.53 10.34
C LEU A 142 -9.58 2.28 9.63
N LEU A 143 -10.35 1.69 8.70
CA LEU A 143 -9.93 0.51 7.93
C LEU A 143 -8.74 0.83 7.02
N LEU A 144 -8.77 2.02 6.42
CA LEU A 144 -7.68 2.51 5.58
C LEU A 144 -6.42 2.71 6.45
N TYR A 145 -6.56 3.42 7.57
CA TYR A 145 -5.46 3.71 8.47
C TYR A 145 -4.80 2.44 9.05
N GLN A 146 -5.61 1.47 9.48
CA GLN A 146 -5.13 0.17 9.97
C GLN A 146 -4.15 -0.49 8.98
N MET A 147 -4.48 -0.43 7.69
CA MET A 147 -3.66 -1.02 6.65
C MET A 147 -2.40 -0.20 6.34
N ILE A 148 -2.53 1.12 6.30
CA ILE A 148 -1.41 2.03 6.04
C ILE A 148 -0.32 1.86 7.11
N ASP A 149 -0.73 1.68 8.37
CA ASP A 149 0.21 1.68 9.47
C ASP A 149 1.17 0.50 9.44
N GLN A 150 0.94 -0.66 8.83
CA GLN A 150 2.00 -1.71 8.70
C GLN A 150 1.81 -2.67 7.52
N TYR A 151 0.56 -3.05 7.21
CA TYR A 151 0.22 -4.07 6.22
C TYR A 151 0.81 -3.80 4.82
N ILE A 152 0.80 -2.53 4.37
CA ILE A 152 1.22 -2.15 3.01
C ILE A 152 2.69 -2.42 2.69
N TRP A 153 3.55 -2.52 3.71
CA TRP A 153 5.00 -2.64 3.53
C TRP A 153 5.45 -4.02 3.03
N ALA A 154 4.61 -5.04 3.16
CA ALA A 154 4.86 -6.37 2.60
C ALA A 154 4.76 -6.42 1.05
N CYS A 155 4.17 -5.40 0.42
CA CYS A 155 4.08 -5.32 -1.03
C CYS A 155 5.44 -5.01 -1.66
N PHE A 156 5.91 -5.90 -2.54
CA PHE A 156 7.16 -5.76 -3.30
C PHE A 156 7.06 -4.84 -4.53
N GLN A 157 5.89 -4.27 -4.81
CA GLN A 157 5.66 -3.45 -6.01
C GLN A 157 6.05 -4.15 -7.33
N CYS A 158 5.75 -5.46 -7.46
CA CYS A 158 5.99 -6.23 -8.68
C CYS A 158 4.87 -6.12 -9.75
N TYR A 159 3.74 -5.49 -9.40
CA TYR A 159 2.57 -5.27 -10.25
C TYR A 159 1.92 -6.51 -10.90
N SER A 160 2.32 -7.73 -10.55
CA SER A 160 1.69 -8.95 -11.10
C SER A 160 0.20 -9.07 -10.77
N CYS A 161 -0.29 -8.35 -9.76
CA CYS A 161 -1.71 -8.29 -9.42
C CYS A 161 -2.55 -7.44 -10.37
N TRP A 162 -1.93 -6.45 -11.04
CA TRP A 162 -2.59 -5.58 -12.00
C TRP A 162 -2.86 -6.32 -13.31
N ASP A 163 -1.86 -7.03 -13.81
CA ASP A 163 -1.91 -7.82 -15.06
C ASP A 163 -3.03 -8.89 -15.08
N VAL A 164 -3.36 -9.45 -13.91
CA VAL A 164 -4.36 -10.54 -13.80
C VAL A 164 -5.76 -10.07 -13.37
N CYS A 165 -5.97 -8.77 -13.15
CA CYS A 165 -7.24 -8.26 -12.64
C CYS A 165 -8.29 -8.16 -13.77
N PRO A 166 -9.38 -8.96 -13.76
CA PRO A 166 -10.39 -8.91 -14.83
C PRO A 166 -11.18 -7.60 -14.83
N ALA A 167 -11.20 -6.89 -13.70
CA ALA A 167 -11.83 -5.59 -13.56
C ALA A 167 -10.83 -4.43 -13.60
N GLN A 168 -9.61 -4.69 -14.10
CA GLN A 168 -8.56 -3.71 -14.38
C GLN A 168 -8.09 -2.89 -13.17
N ASN A 169 -8.40 -3.32 -11.94
CA ASN A 169 -7.84 -2.66 -10.76
C ASN A 169 -6.33 -2.86 -10.70
N ASN A 170 -5.62 -1.86 -10.18
CA ASN A 170 -4.18 -1.90 -9.91
C ASN A 170 -3.93 -1.85 -8.39
N PRO A 171 -3.97 -3.01 -7.68
CA PRO A 171 -3.66 -3.04 -6.25
C PRO A 171 -2.26 -2.52 -5.93
N GLY A 172 -1.26 -2.75 -6.80
CA GLY A 172 0.11 -2.25 -6.61
C GLY A 172 0.15 -0.72 -6.57
N GLY A 173 -0.55 -0.08 -7.51
CA GLY A 173 -0.71 1.38 -7.57
C GLY A 173 -1.42 1.94 -6.34
N LEU A 174 -2.52 1.32 -5.91
CA LEU A 174 -3.20 1.70 -4.66
C LEU A 174 -2.25 1.65 -3.45
N ILE A 175 -1.43 0.59 -3.37
CA ILE A 175 -0.44 0.45 -2.29
C ILE A 175 0.66 1.51 -2.39
N ALA A 176 1.06 1.91 -3.60
CA ALA A 176 2.05 2.98 -3.78
C ALA A 176 1.53 4.31 -3.20
N MET A 177 0.29 4.69 -3.54
CA MET A 177 -0.36 5.88 -2.95
C MET A 177 -0.44 5.80 -1.42
N LEU A 178 -0.78 4.64 -0.87
CA LEU A 178 -0.85 4.43 0.58
C LEU A 178 0.52 4.55 1.26
N LYS A 179 1.59 4.04 0.62
CA LYS A 179 2.97 4.20 1.10
C LYS A 179 3.40 5.66 1.08
N GLU A 180 3.07 6.40 0.03
CA GLU A 180 3.34 7.85 -0.06
C GLU A 180 2.67 8.61 1.08
N LEU A 181 1.39 8.33 1.38
CA LEU A 181 0.69 8.93 2.51
C LEU A 181 1.35 8.57 3.86
N ALA A 182 1.82 7.34 4.03
CA ALA A 182 2.53 6.95 5.24
C ALA A 182 3.82 7.77 5.45
N VAL A 183 4.57 8.01 4.38
CA VAL A 183 5.80 8.84 4.41
C VAL A 183 5.45 10.32 4.62
N LYS A 184 4.49 10.85 3.86
CA LYS A 184 4.04 12.25 3.95
C LYS A 184 3.60 12.64 5.36
N HIS A 185 2.87 11.77 6.04
CA HIS A 185 2.37 12.00 7.40
C HIS A 185 3.32 11.48 8.49
N GLY A 186 4.52 10.98 8.14
CA GLY A 186 5.53 10.59 9.12
C GLY A 186 5.11 9.46 10.05
N LEU A 187 4.32 8.51 9.53
CA LEU A 187 3.78 7.40 10.34
C LEU A 187 4.90 6.50 10.86
N GLN A 188 4.67 5.84 12.00
CA GLN A 188 5.72 5.11 12.69
C GLN A 188 6.27 3.93 11.89
N SER A 189 5.45 3.29 11.04
CA SER A 189 5.95 2.28 10.13
C SER A 189 6.74 2.81 8.96
N ALA A 190 6.44 4.00 8.46
CA ALA A 190 7.28 4.64 7.47
C ALA A 190 8.67 4.89 8.07
N LYS A 191 8.72 5.42 9.30
CA LYS A 191 9.97 5.65 10.05
C LYS A 191 10.77 4.36 10.23
N LYS A 192 10.13 3.31 10.75
CA LYS A 192 10.77 2.01 10.98
C LYS A 192 11.23 1.34 9.68
N THR A 193 10.42 1.42 8.62
CA THR A 193 10.76 0.80 7.33
C THR A 193 11.89 1.54 6.64
N LEU A 194 11.93 2.87 6.73
CA LEU A 194 12.92 3.70 6.04
C LEU A 194 14.22 3.91 6.83
N GLU A 195 14.25 3.67 8.14
CA GLU A 195 15.45 3.82 8.99
C GLU A 195 16.72 3.17 8.39
N PRO A 196 16.70 1.91 7.89
CA PRO A 196 17.89 1.29 7.32
C PRO A 196 18.38 1.94 6.02
N TYR A 197 17.52 2.72 5.35
CA TYR A 197 17.76 3.33 4.05
C TYR A 197 18.18 4.79 4.13
N SER A 198 18.32 5.39 5.33
CA SER A 198 18.62 6.82 5.51
C SER A 198 19.82 7.30 4.69
N ARG A 199 20.90 6.52 4.65
CA ARG A 199 22.10 6.82 3.86
C ARG A 199 21.87 6.78 2.35
N VAL A 200 21.08 5.80 1.89
CA VAL A 200 20.73 5.68 0.46
C VAL A 200 19.83 6.84 0.05
N LEU A 201 18.87 7.20 0.89
CA LEU A 201 17.96 8.32 0.67
C LEU A 201 18.72 9.66 0.66
N TYR A 202 19.62 9.89 1.61
CA TYR A 202 20.50 11.06 1.60
C TYR A 202 21.26 11.19 0.27
N LYS A 203 21.87 10.10 -0.20
CA LYS A 203 22.64 10.13 -1.46
C LYS A 203 21.75 10.35 -2.68
N LEU A 204 20.58 9.71 -2.71
CA LEU A 204 19.60 9.88 -3.78
C LEU A 204 19.12 11.33 -3.87
N MET A 205 18.79 11.95 -2.73
CA MET A 205 18.25 13.31 -2.69
C MET A 205 19.31 14.39 -2.92
N THR A 206 20.57 14.13 -2.55
CA THR A 206 21.66 15.12 -2.71
C THR A 206 22.40 15.02 -4.03
N THR A 207 22.51 13.81 -4.61
CA THR A 207 23.32 13.60 -5.82
C THR A 207 22.57 12.87 -6.93
N GLY A 208 21.36 12.37 -6.70
CA GLY A 208 20.62 11.57 -7.68
C GLY A 208 21.17 10.15 -7.87
N THR A 209 22.08 9.70 -7.00
CA THR A 209 22.79 8.43 -7.17
C THR A 209 22.54 7.48 -5.99
N GLN A 210 22.63 6.17 -6.23
CA GLN A 210 22.42 5.14 -5.20
C GLN A 210 23.75 4.51 -4.77
N ILE A 211 24.06 3.32 -5.30
CA ILE A 211 25.23 2.54 -4.91
C ILE A 211 26.26 2.60 -6.04
N THR A 212 27.48 3.02 -5.73
CA THR A 212 28.63 2.92 -6.64
C THR A 212 29.50 1.71 -6.28
N PRO A 213 30.25 1.13 -7.24
CA PRO A 213 31.08 -0.04 -6.99
C PRO A 213 32.08 0.14 -5.84
N ASP A 214 32.62 1.33 -5.64
CA ASP A 214 33.57 1.67 -4.57
C ASP A 214 32.92 1.98 -3.22
N MET A 215 31.58 2.02 -3.13
CA MET A 215 30.92 2.07 -1.81
C MET A 215 31.20 0.82 -0.99
N HIS A 216 31.57 -0.30 -1.64
CA HIS A 216 32.05 -1.54 -1.03
C HIS A 216 33.32 -1.23 -0.22
N SER A 217 33.19 -0.97 1.07
CA SER A 217 34.31 -0.70 1.98
C SER A 217 34.47 -1.84 3.00
N SER A 218 35.68 -2.01 3.53
CA SER A 218 35.97 -2.98 4.60
C SER A 218 35.33 -2.65 5.94
N ILE A 219 34.93 -1.39 6.11
CA ILE A 219 34.11 -0.87 7.19
C ILE A 219 32.76 -0.53 6.56
N ALA A 220 31.99 -1.54 6.16
CA ALA A 220 30.75 -1.28 5.43
C ALA A 220 29.72 -0.64 6.37
N PRO A 221 29.20 0.57 6.04
CA PRO A 221 28.12 1.23 6.78
C PRO A 221 26.76 0.53 6.62
N PHE A 222 26.66 -0.47 5.74
CA PHE A 222 25.44 -1.21 5.45
C PHE A 222 25.43 -2.51 6.24
N ARG A 223 24.47 -2.64 7.16
CA ARG A 223 24.26 -3.84 7.99
C ARG A 223 24.03 -5.11 7.16
N ASP A 224 23.69 -4.93 5.89
CA ASP A 224 23.38 -5.98 4.93
C ASP A 224 24.64 -6.55 4.25
N TRP A 225 25.80 -5.92 4.42
CA TRP A 225 27.04 -6.31 3.75
C TRP A 225 27.92 -7.15 4.67
N GLY A 226 27.99 -8.44 4.37
CA GLY A 226 28.81 -9.38 5.11
C GLY A 226 30.33 -9.17 4.87
N PRO A 227 31.17 -9.87 5.64
CA PRO A 227 32.63 -9.73 5.59
C PRO A 227 33.25 -10.02 4.21
N HIS A 228 32.56 -10.77 3.35
CA HIS A 228 32.98 -11.02 1.96
C HIS A 228 33.06 -9.73 1.12
N LYS A 229 32.27 -8.71 1.43
CA LYS A 229 32.30 -7.40 0.74
C LYS A 229 33.57 -6.62 1.06
N ALA A 230 34.11 -6.79 2.27
CA ALA A 230 35.39 -6.19 2.67
C ALA A 230 36.56 -6.76 1.88
N GLU A 231 36.51 -8.06 1.54
CA GLU A 231 37.54 -8.69 0.71
C GLU A 231 37.41 -8.30 -0.75
N LEU A 232 36.17 -8.28 -1.28
CA LEU A 232 35.88 -7.76 -2.61
C LEU A 232 36.38 -6.31 -2.76
N ALA A 233 36.17 -5.46 -1.76
CA ALA A 233 36.63 -4.07 -1.76
C ALA A 233 38.14 -3.93 -2.00
N LYS A 234 38.95 -4.80 -1.38
CA LYS A 234 40.42 -4.77 -1.54
C LYS A 234 40.83 -5.12 -2.98
N ASN A 235 40.15 -6.08 -3.58
CA ASN A 235 40.53 -6.65 -4.87
C ASN A 235 39.72 -6.09 -6.05
N LEU A 236 38.71 -5.26 -5.80
CA LEU A 236 37.73 -4.79 -6.79
C LEU A 236 38.37 -4.20 -8.05
N ARG A 237 39.45 -3.42 -7.90
CA ARG A 237 40.19 -2.84 -9.04
C ARG A 237 40.86 -3.92 -9.89
N ALA A 238 41.52 -4.88 -9.24
CA ALA A 238 42.20 -5.98 -9.92
C ALA A 238 41.21 -6.91 -10.62
N GLU A 239 40.13 -7.30 -9.94
CA GLU A 239 39.08 -8.15 -10.51
C GLU A 239 38.42 -7.49 -11.72
N ARG A 240 38.13 -6.18 -11.66
CA ARG A 240 37.56 -5.45 -12.80
C ARG A 240 38.54 -5.27 -13.96
N ALA A 241 39.83 -5.11 -13.68
CA ALA A 241 40.85 -5.04 -14.74
C ALA A 241 41.00 -6.36 -15.51
N GLY A 242 40.65 -7.50 -14.88
CA GLY A 242 40.60 -8.81 -15.52
C GLY A 242 39.37 -9.04 -16.40
N VAL A 243 38.35 -8.17 -16.34
CA VAL A 243 37.18 -8.26 -17.22
C VAL A 243 37.52 -7.59 -18.55
N PRO A 244 37.46 -8.29 -19.70
CA PRO A 244 37.86 -7.77 -21.00
C PRO A 244 36.80 -6.84 -21.60
N VAL A 245 36.44 -5.79 -20.87
CA VAL A 245 35.46 -4.79 -21.27
C VAL A 245 36.08 -3.41 -20.99
N GLU A 246 36.46 -2.72 -22.07
CA GLU A 246 37.13 -1.42 -22.03
C GLU A 246 36.35 -0.36 -21.24
N SER A 247 35.01 -0.40 -21.31
CA SER A 247 34.13 0.53 -20.59
C SER A 247 34.08 0.30 -19.07
N LEU A 248 34.59 -0.82 -18.55
CA LEU A 248 34.64 -1.13 -17.12
C LEU A 248 35.98 -0.80 -16.46
N ALA A 249 37.03 -0.59 -17.27
CA ALA A 249 38.38 -0.28 -16.80
C ALA A 249 38.42 1.11 -16.13
N GLY A 250 38.87 1.17 -14.88
CA GLY A 250 39.14 2.42 -14.15
C GLY A 250 37.91 3.21 -13.67
N VAL A 251 36.69 2.81 -14.01
CA VAL A 251 35.46 3.53 -13.64
C VAL A 251 34.78 2.94 -12.42
N LEU A 252 35.30 3.33 -11.25
CA LEU A 252 34.69 3.02 -9.97
C LEU A 252 33.86 4.18 -9.43
N ASP A 253 34.23 5.40 -9.81
CA ASP A 253 33.74 6.63 -9.19
C ASP A 253 32.85 7.48 -10.10
N LYS A 254 32.53 7.01 -11.32
CA LYS A 254 31.69 7.77 -12.26
C LYS A 254 30.32 8.10 -11.67
N GLY A 255 29.75 7.21 -10.85
CA GLY A 255 28.50 7.49 -10.16
C GLY A 255 28.65 8.43 -8.94
N TRP A 256 29.84 8.94 -8.64
CA TRP A 256 30.04 10.06 -7.71
C TRP A 256 30.23 11.40 -8.42
N LYS A 257 30.52 11.37 -9.72
CA LYS A 257 30.80 12.56 -10.53
C LYS A 257 29.52 13.00 -11.21
N VAL A 258 28.69 13.72 -10.45
CA VAL A 258 27.49 14.37 -10.96
C VAL A 258 27.83 15.83 -11.19
N ASP A 259 27.37 16.38 -12.31
CA ASP A 259 27.61 17.78 -12.63
C ASP A 259 26.93 18.70 -11.58
N PRO A 260 27.61 19.74 -11.06
CA PRO A 260 27.01 20.64 -10.07
C PRO A 260 25.71 21.31 -10.53
N GLU A 261 25.53 21.54 -11.83
CA GLU A 261 24.29 22.07 -12.39
C GLU A 261 23.16 21.05 -12.26
N THR A 262 23.43 19.77 -12.58
CA THR A 262 22.46 18.68 -12.39
C THR A 262 22.08 18.50 -10.91
N ILE A 263 23.04 18.60 -9.98
CA ILE A 263 22.73 18.55 -8.54
C ILE A 263 21.81 19.71 -8.15
N ARG A 264 22.11 20.92 -8.62
CA ARG A 264 21.29 22.11 -8.37
C ARG A 264 19.86 21.93 -8.90
N GLU A 265 19.71 21.44 -10.12
CA GLU A 265 18.39 21.17 -10.72
C GLU A 265 17.58 20.15 -9.90
N LEU A 266 18.23 19.05 -9.48
CA LEU A 266 17.60 18.04 -8.61
C LEU A 266 17.09 18.66 -7.31
N LEU A 267 17.92 19.44 -6.64
CA LEU A 267 17.57 20.09 -5.37
C LEU A 267 16.40 21.08 -5.55
N ILE A 268 16.36 21.82 -6.66
CA ILE A 268 15.21 22.67 -7.01
C ILE A 268 13.93 21.83 -7.16
N ILE A 269 14.00 20.71 -7.88
CA ILE A 269 12.83 19.83 -8.09
C ILE A 269 12.34 19.27 -6.74
N GLU A 270 13.24 18.75 -5.91
CA GLU A 270 12.94 18.19 -4.58
C GLU A 270 12.24 19.21 -3.67
N ARG A 271 12.71 20.47 -3.69
CA ARG A 271 12.11 21.59 -2.95
C ARG A 271 10.73 21.95 -3.47
N GLU A 272 10.61 22.25 -4.77
CA GLU A 272 9.36 22.70 -5.38
C GLU A 272 8.27 21.62 -5.33
N ALA A 273 8.67 20.35 -5.35
CA ALA A 273 7.75 19.22 -5.18
C ALA A 273 7.37 18.94 -3.70
N GLY A 274 7.98 19.64 -2.73
CA GLY A 274 7.73 19.44 -1.30
C GLY A 274 8.20 18.08 -0.77
N VAL A 275 9.16 17.44 -1.46
CA VAL A 275 9.68 16.13 -1.09
C VAL A 275 10.56 16.24 0.16
N ILE A 276 11.34 17.31 0.30
CA ILE A 276 12.19 17.56 1.46
C ILE A 276 11.36 17.60 2.75
N ASP A 277 10.27 18.37 2.79
CA ASP A 277 9.35 18.44 3.93
C ASP A 277 8.72 17.08 4.25
N THR A 278 8.34 16.34 3.19
CA THR A 278 7.77 14.99 3.31
C THR A 278 8.77 14.02 3.95
N VAL A 279 10.03 14.06 3.52
CA VAL A 279 11.09 13.22 4.09
C VAL A 279 11.40 13.63 5.52
N LYS A 280 11.44 14.93 5.86
CA LYS A 280 11.66 15.41 7.23
C LYS A 280 10.64 14.86 8.24
N ASN A 281 9.40 14.64 7.83
CA ASN A 281 8.37 14.03 8.68
C ASN A 281 8.71 12.57 9.07
N THR A 282 9.49 11.87 8.25
CA THR A 282 9.85 10.47 8.45
C THR A 282 11.31 10.27 8.89
N LEU A 283 12.27 10.87 8.20
CA LEU A 283 13.71 10.83 8.45
C LEU A 283 14.24 12.26 8.56
N LYS A 284 14.14 12.81 9.77
CA LYS A 284 14.50 14.20 10.06
C LYS A 284 15.97 14.50 9.71
N ASP A 285 16.87 13.59 10.06
CA ASP A 285 18.29 13.67 9.79
C ASP A 285 18.59 13.80 8.29
N VAL A 286 17.97 12.94 7.46
CA VAL A 286 18.15 13.00 6.01
C VAL A 286 17.69 14.34 5.45
N GLY A 287 16.51 14.82 5.87
CA GLY A 287 16.00 16.10 5.38
C GLY A 287 16.87 17.29 5.78
N GLU A 288 17.42 17.31 7.01
CA GLU A 288 18.34 18.38 7.45
C GLU A 288 19.64 18.39 6.64
N PHE A 289 20.18 17.22 6.28
CA PHE A 289 21.36 17.12 5.42
C PHE A 289 21.08 17.56 3.97
N VAL A 290 19.88 17.29 3.46
CA VAL A 290 19.49 17.75 2.11
C VAL A 290 19.36 19.28 2.10
N GLU A 291 18.77 19.89 3.14
CA GLU A 291 18.70 21.36 3.27
C GLU A 291 20.10 22.01 3.38
N GLU A 292 21.07 21.31 3.97
CA GLU A 292 22.46 21.76 3.97
C GLU A 292 23.06 21.75 2.57
N ALA A 293 22.82 20.68 1.80
CA ALA A 293 23.23 20.61 0.41
C ALA A 293 22.58 21.72 -0.43
N GLU A 294 21.29 22.04 -0.23
CA GLU A 294 20.64 23.16 -0.91
C GLU A 294 21.39 24.48 -0.70
N ARG A 295 21.83 24.77 0.54
CA ARG A 295 22.61 25.97 0.85
C ARG A 295 23.96 25.97 0.15
N GLU A 296 24.63 24.82 0.09
CA GLU A 296 25.93 24.68 -0.60
C GLU A 296 25.82 24.96 -2.10
N TYR A 297 24.75 24.46 -2.75
CA TYR A 297 24.52 24.65 -4.19
C TYR A 297 23.74 25.93 -4.53
N GLY A 298 23.45 26.78 -3.55
CA GLY A 298 22.77 28.06 -3.75
C GLY A 298 21.29 27.93 -4.16
N VAL A 299 20.62 26.89 -3.67
CA VAL A 299 19.18 26.65 -3.83
C VAL A 299 18.45 27.20 -2.60
N GLY A 300 17.45 28.06 -2.81
CA GLY A 300 16.58 28.54 -1.73
C GLY A 300 17.12 29.71 -0.90
N ALA A 301 17.92 30.60 -1.49
CA ALA A 301 18.25 31.91 -0.93
C ALA A 301 17.07 32.89 -1.00
#